data_AF-A0A7J8GLN3-F1
#
_entry.id   AF-A0A7J8GLN3-F1
#
_cell.length_a   1.000
_cell.length_b   1.000
_cell.length_c   1.000
_cell.angle_alpha   90.00
_cell.angle_beta   90.00
_cell.angle_gamma   90.00
#
_symmetry.space_group_name_H-M   'P 1'
#
loop_
_entity.id
_entity.type
_entity.pdbx_description
1 polymer ?
#
loop_
_entity_poly.entity_id
_entity_poly.type
_entity_poly.pdbx_seq_one_letter_code
_entity_poly.pdbx_strand_id
1 'polypeptide(L)'
;MVIEAYNHGQRTFGENYVQELLEKASNPKILSSCPEIKWHFIGHLQKQNVNKLMAVPNLFMLETVDSVKLADKVNSSWQKKGSPERLKVMVQINTSGEESKHGLLPSETVAVVEHINAKCPSLEFVGLMTIGSFGHDLSQGPNPDFQMLLSLREELCKKLNIPADQVELSMGMSMDFQHAIEVGSTNIRIGSTIFGERDYSKKPALDKSAADLKAPVEVAQTH
;
A
#
# COMPACT_ATOMS: atom_id res chain seq x y z
N MET A 1 -20.95 -4.42 -4.57
CA MET A 1 -19.77 -3.93 -3.84
C MET A 1 -19.07 -2.75 -4.53
N VAL A 2 -18.16 -2.91 -5.52
CA VAL A 2 -17.42 -1.75 -6.08
C VAL A 2 -18.33 -0.68 -6.66
N ILE A 3 -19.22 -1.05 -7.60
CA ILE A 3 -20.17 -0.11 -8.23
C ILE A 3 -21.11 0.52 -7.19
N GLU A 4 -21.51 -0.25 -6.19
CA GLU A 4 -22.42 0.19 -5.14
C GLU A 4 -21.76 1.23 -4.22
N ALA A 5 -20.54 0.97 -3.75
CA ALA A 5 -19.75 1.95 -3.01
C ALA A 5 -19.47 3.20 -3.86
N TYR A 6 -19.19 3.02 -5.16
CA TYR A 6 -19.00 4.12 -6.09
C TYR A 6 -20.23 5.02 -6.21
N ASN A 7 -21.42 4.42 -6.27
CA ASN A 7 -22.69 5.15 -6.29
C ASN A 7 -22.97 5.92 -4.98
N HIS A 8 -22.32 5.53 -3.88
CA HIS A 8 -22.36 6.26 -2.60
C HIS A 8 -21.21 7.29 -2.45
N GLY A 9 -20.52 7.64 -3.54
CA GLY A 9 -19.51 8.68 -3.55
C GLY A 9 -18.07 8.18 -3.37
N GLN A 10 -17.85 6.89 -3.11
CA GLN A 10 -16.49 6.35 -3.05
C GLN A 10 -15.81 6.46 -4.42
N ARG A 11 -14.57 6.95 -4.45
CA ARG A 11 -13.79 7.05 -5.70
C ARG A 11 -12.49 6.26 -5.63
N THR A 12 -11.92 6.13 -4.45
CA THR A 12 -10.65 5.44 -4.24
C THR A 12 -10.89 4.00 -3.78
N PHE A 13 -10.26 3.04 -4.45
CA PHE A 13 -10.37 1.62 -4.11
C PHE A 13 -8.98 0.99 -4.05
N GLY A 14 -8.70 0.27 -2.96
CA GLY A 14 -7.43 -0.41 -2.73
C GLY A 14 -7.53 -1.91 -3.03
N GLU A 15 -6.51 -2.46 -3.69
CA GLU A 15 -6.38 -3.91 -3.90
C GLU A 15 -4.98 -4.41 -3.53
N ASN A 16 -4.91 -5.62 -2.97
CA ASN A 16 -3.67 -6.25 -2.51
C ASN A 16 -3.00 -7.11 -3.59
N TYR A 17 -3.78 -7.65 -4.53
CA TYR A 17 -3.28 -8.62 -5.51
C TYR A 17 -3.39 -8.04 -6.92
N VAL A 18 -2.27 -8.02 -7.64
CA VAL A 18 -2.21 -7.42 -8.98
C VAL A 18 -3.21 -8.04 -9.94
N GLN A 19 -3.41 -9.37 -9.85
CA GLN A 19 -4.37 -10.08 -10.69
C GLN A 19 -5.81 -9.69 -10.38
N GLU A 20 -6.20 -9.66 -9.09
CA GLU A 20 -7.55 -9.22 -8.69
C GLU A 20 -7.82 -7.77 -9.11
N LEU A 21 -6.83 -6.90 -8.95
CA LEU A 21 -6.91 -5.51 -9.38
C LEU A 21 -7.11 -5.41 -10.90
N LEU A 22 -6.29 -6.11 -11.68
CA LEU A 22 -6.39 -6.08 -13.14
C LEU A 22 -7.73 -6.62 -13.65
N GLU A 23 -8.22 -7.70 -13.06
CA GLU A 23 -9.53 -8.29 -13.40
C GLU A 23 -10.68 -7.33 -13.11
N LYS A 24 -10.68 -6.68 -11.94
CA LYS A 24 -11.70 -5.69 -11.56
C LYS A 24 -11.61 -4.44 -12.43
N ALA A 25 -10.42 -3.89 -12.59
CA ALA A 25 -10.19 -2.67 -13.35
C ALA A 25 -10.48 -2.85 -14.84
N SER A 26 -10.27 -4.05 -15.40
CA SER A 26 -10.57 -4.36 -16.81
C SER A 26 -12.01 -4.84 -17.03
N ASN A 27 -12.81 -4.97 -15.97
CA ASN A 27 -14.19 -5.43 -16.10
C ASN A 27 -15.03 -4.37 -16.86
N PRO A 28 -15.68 -4.71 -17.99
CA PRO A 28 -16.43 -3.74 -18.81
C PRO A 28 -17.55 -3.01 -18.05
N LYS A 29 -18.14 -3.67 -17.04
CA LYS A 29 -19.19 -3.05 -16.20
C LYS A 29 -18.59 -2.03 -15.24
N ILE A 30 -17.42 -2.30 -14.65
CA ILE A 30 -16.73 -1.34 -13.78
C ILE A 30 -16.22 -0.16 -14.59
N LEU A 31 -15.61 -0.40 -15.75
CA LEU A 31 -15.13 0.66 -16.64
C LEU A 31 -16.25 1.63 -17.06
N SER A 32 -17.42 1.10 -17.41
CA SER A 32 -18.55 1.93 -17.83
C SER A 32 -19.30 2.60 -16.68
N SER A 33 -19.43 1.92 -15.52
CA SER A 33 -20.21 2.45 -14.38
C SER A 33 -19.38 3.34 -13.45
N CYS A 34 -18.05 3.21 -13.45
CA CYS A 34 -17.16 3.88 -12.51
C CYS A 34 -16.02 4.63 -13.25
N PRO A 35 -16.32 5.58 -14.15
CA PRO A 35 -15.30 6.20 -15.01
C PRO A 35 -14.22 6.97 -14.22
N GLU A 36 -14.56 7.49 -13.04
CA GLU A 36 -13.66 8.26 -12.17
C GLU A 36 -12.97 7.41 -11.08
N ILE A 37 -13.06 6.08 -11.17
CA ILE A 37 -12.46 5.20 -10.17
C ILE A 37 -10.94 5.42 -10.10
N LYS A 38 -10.40 5.51 -8.90
CA LYS A 38 -8.96 5.64 -8.63
C LYS A 38 -8.47 4.38 -7.93
N TRP A 39 -7.70 3.58 -8.65
CA TRP A 39 -7.15 2.35 -8.08
C TRP A 39 -5.84 2.62 -7.35
N HIS A 40 -5.80 2.20 -6.09
CA HIS A 40 -4.60 2.15 -5.28
C HIS A 40 -4.13 0.69 -5.19
N PHE A 41 -2.85 0.46 -5.44
CA PHE A 41 -2.24 -0.83 -5.13
C PHE A 41 -1.58 -0.77 -3.75
N ILE A 42 -2.10 -1.57 -2.82
CA ILE A 42 -1.75 -1.55 -1.39
C ILE A 42 -1.14 -2.86 -0.88
N GLY A 43 -0.94 -3.83 -1.78
CA GLY A 43 -0.24 -5.09 -1.47
C GLY A 43 1.25 -5.05 -1.82
N HIS A 44 1.99 -6.08 -1.41
CA HIS A 44 3.40 -6.19 -1.77
C HIS A 44 3.59 -6.40 -3.28
N LEU A 45 4.39 -5.54 -3.92
CA LEU A 45 4.62 -5.58 -5.35
C LEU A 45 5.91 -6.31 -5.72
N GLN A 46 5.76 -7.56 -6.18
CA GLN A 46 6.87 -8.30 -6.75
C GLN A 46 7.32 -7.70 -8.09
N LYS A 47 8.63 -7.67 -8.34
CA LYS A 47 9.24 -7.09 -9.55
C LYS A 47 8.67 -7.65 -10.86
N GLN A 48 8.34 -8.94 -10.90
CA GLN A 48 7.76 -9.61 -12.07
C GLN A 48 6.33 -9.12 -12.40
N ASN A 49 5.60 -8.66 -11.40
CA ASN A 49 4.23 -8.19 -11.53
C ASN A 49 4.13 -6.68 -11.80
N VAL A 50 5.24 -5.94 -11.79
CA VAL A 50 5.25 -4.49 -12.08
C VAL A 50 4.61 -4.20 -13.43
N ASN A 51 5.00 -4.90 -14.51
CA ASN A 51 4.44 -4.63 -15.84
C ASN A 51 2.94 -4.93 -15.91
N LYS A 52 2.47 -5.98 -15.20
CA LYS A 52 1.04 -6.28 -15.11
C LYS A 52 0.29 -5.17 -14.37
N LEU A 53 0.86 -4.66 -13.27
CA LEU A 53 0.28 -3.55 -12.52
C LEU A 53 0.21 -2.28 -13.38
N MET A 54 1.27 -1.93 -14.13
CA MET A 54 1.25 -0.73 -14.97
C MET A 54 0.16 -0.79 -16.06
N ALA A 55 -0.27 -1.98 -16.46
CA ALA A 55 -1.36 -2.17 -17.44
C ALA A 55 -2.76 -1.95 -16.86
N VAL A 56 -2.90 -1.79 -15.53
CA VAL A 56 -4.19 -1.54 -14.88
C VAL A 56 -4.76 -0.18 -15.36
N PRO A 57 -5.98 -0.15 -15.91
CA PRO A 57 -6.66 1.10 -16.26
C PRO A 57 -7.02 1.86 -14.97
N ASN A 58 -6.90 3.18 -15.02
CA ASN A 58 -7.13 4.07 -13.87
C ASN A 58 -6.31 3.71 -12.61
N LEU A 59 -5.12 3.12 -12.79
CA LEU A 59 -4.13 3.04 -11.72
C LEU A 59 -3.73 4.46 -11.31
N PHE A 60 -4.02 4.82 -10.07
CA PHE A 60 -3.81 6.16 -9.54
C PHE A 60 -2.61 6.21 -8.60
N MET A 61 -2.41 5.18 -7.78
CA MET A 61 -1.36 5.17 -6.76
C MET A 61 -0.79 3.77 -6.50
N LEU A 62 0.51 3.70 -6.27
CA LEU A 62 1.21 2.55 -5.70
C LEU A 62 1.71 2.90 -4.30
N GLU A 63 1.16 2.29 -3.26
CA GLU A 63 1.48 2.68 -1.88
C GLU A 63 2.65 1.89 -1.27
N THR A 64 3.16 0.88 -1.98
CA THR A 64 4.01 -0.17 -1.41
C THR A 64 5.42 -0.20 -1.96
N VAL A 65 5.96 0.94 -2.39
CA VAL A 65 7.37 1.01 -2.81
C VAL A 65 8.26 0.76 -1.61
N ASP A 66 9.04 -0.31 -1.64
CA ASP A 66 9.85 -0.79 -0.51
C ASP A 66 11.35 -0.89 -0.82
N SER A 67 11.80 -0.40 -1.98
CA SER A 67 13.21 -0.41 -2.35
C SER A 67 13.52 0.48 -3.55
N VAL A 68 14.77 0.94 -3.65
CA VAL A 68 15.34 1.61 -4.84
C VAL A 68 15.11 0.76 -6.10
N LYS A 69 15.39 -0.54 -6.01
CA LYS A 69 15.26 -1.46 -7.16
C LYS A 69 13.82 -1.59 -7.65
N LEU A 70 12.84 -1.52 -6.75
CA LEU A 70 11.43 -1.51 -7.13
C LEU A 70 11.06 -0.17 -7.76
N ALA A 71 11.46 0.95 -7.13
CA ALA A 71 11.23 2.30 -7.68
C ALA A 71 11.76 2.44 -9.12
N ASP A 72 12.99 2.01 -9.39
CA ASP A 72 13.59 2.04 -10.74
C ASP A 72 12.78 1.22 -11.76
N LYS A 73 12.31 0.05 -11.33
CA LYS A 73 11.54 -0.85 -12.18
C LYS A 73 10.16 -0.29 -12.49
N VAL A 74 9.48 0.29 -11.50
CA VAL A 74 8.18 0.96 -11.68
C VAL A 74 8.34 2.18 -12.57
N ASN A 75 9.32 3.05 -12.30
CA ASN A 75 9.64 4.22 -13.12
C ASN A 75 9.85 3.84 -14.59
N SER A 76 10.73 2.87 -14.85
CA SER A 76 11.03 2.43 -16.22
C SER A 76 9.82 1.80 -16.91
N SER A 77 8.94 1.12 -16.18
CA SER A 77 7.74 0.50 -16.73
C SER A 77 6.64 1.53 -17.02
N TRP A 78 6.44 2.48 -16.12
CA TRP A 78 5.51 3.59 -16.31
C TRP A 78 5.93 4.50 -17.47
N GLN A 79 7.23 4.77 -17.61
CA GLN A 79 7.76 5.51 -18.76
C GLN A 79 7.45 4.80 -20.08
N LYS A 80 7.62 3.48 -20.14
CA LYS A 80 7.31 2.67 -21.33
C LYS A 80 5.82 2.63 -21.67
N LYS A 81 4.94 2.73 -20.65
CA LYS A 81 3.49 2.87 -20.85
C LYS A 81 3.15 4.17 -21.61
N GLY A 82 4.00 5.20 -21.52
CA GLY A 82 3.79 6.47 -22.21
C GLY A 82 2.69 7.34 -21.59
N SER A 83 2.40 7.15 -20.30
CA SER A 83 1.46 8.01 -19.57
C SER A 83 2.01 9.44 -19.49
N PRO A 84 1.22 10.48 -19.80
CA PRO A 84 1.65 11.87 -19.63
C PRO A 84 1.75 12.27 -18.15
N GLU A 85 0.96 11.63 -17.28
CA GLU A 85 0.98 11.86 -15.84
C GLU A 85 2.00 10.97 -15.13
N ARG A 86 2.65 11.49 -14.09
CA ARG A 86 3.50 10.71 -13.18
C ARG A 86 2.63 9.79 -12.32
N LEU A 87 3.12 8.58 -12.06
CA LEU A 87 2.45 7.67 -11.13
C LEU A 87 2.73 8.12 -9.69
N LYS A 88 1.69 8.36 -8.90
CA LYS A 88 1.83 8.64 -7.48
C LYS A 88 2.33 7.40 -6.74
N VAL A 89 3.34 7.59 -5.91
CA VAL A 89 3.92 6.53 -5.09
C VAL A 89 4.03 6.95 -3.64
N MET A 90 3.72 6.01 -2.75
CA MET A 90 4.13 6.07 -1.34
C MET A 90 5.22 5.05 -1.08
N VAL A 91 6.00 5.32 -0.04
CA VAL A 91 7.04 4.41 0.43
C VAL A 91 6.53 3.64 1.64
N GLN A 92 6.55 2.31 1.57
CA GLN A 92 6.15 1.44 2.66
C GLN A 92 7.30 1.24 3.65
N ILE A 93 7.04 1.50 4.92
CA ILE A 93 7.98 1.34 6.02
C ILE A 93 7.54 0.18 6.91
N ASN A 94 8.48 -0.69 7.27
CA ASN A 94 8.27 -1.68 8.31
C ASN A 94 8.49 -1.03 9.68
N THR A 95 7.46 -0.39 10.22
CA THR A 95 7.54 0.27 11.53
C THR A 95 7.51 -0.70 12.71
N SER A 96 7.03 -1.94 12.51
CA SER A 96 6.89 -2.91 13.60
C SER A 96 8.16 -3.70 13.87
N GLY A 97 9.10 -3.71 12.93
CA GLY A 97 10.36 -4.45 13.03
C GLY A 97 10.21 -5.97 12.86
N GLU A 98 9.02 -6.47 12.52
CA GLU A 98 8.80 -7.89 12.27
C GLU A 98 9.41 -8.31 10.93
N GLU A 99 10.30 -9.30 10.93
CA GLU A 99 10.95 -9.80 9.70
C GLU A 99 9.96 -10.38 8.67
N SER A 100 8.77 -10.78 9.11
CA SER A 100 7.70 -11.30 8.27
C SER A 100 6.98 -10.22 7.46
N LYS A 101 7.19 -8.93 7.77
CA LYS A 101 6.51 -7.81 7.12
C LYS A 101 7.40 -7.13 6.08
N HIS A 102 6.74 -6.72 5.00
CA HIS A 102 7.37 -5.94 3.94
C HIS A 102 7.51 -4.46 4.33
N GLY A 103 8.41 -3.77 3.64
CA GLY A 103 8.71 -2.37 3.85
C GLY A 103 10.19 -2.14 4.14
N LEU A 104 10.60 -0.89 3.98
CA LEU A 104 11.95 -0.44 4.33
C LEU A 104 12.16 -0.44 5.84
N LEU A 105 13.42 -0.55 6.25
CA LEU A 105 13.79 -0.14 7.59
C LEU A 105 13.59 1.38 7.71
N PRO A 106 13.14 1.90 8.88
CA PRO A 106 12.99 3.33 9.12
C PRO A 106 14.21 4.16 8.68
N SER A 107 15.42 3.66 8.91
CA SER A 107 16.69 4.32 8.56
C SER A 107 16.94 4.48 7.06
N GLU A 108 16.28 3.70 6.20
CA GLU A 108 16.45 3.74 4.74
C GLU A 108 15.50 4.72 4.04
N THR A 109 14.48 5.20 4.76
CA THR A 109 13.38 6.02 4.22
C THR A 109 13.86 7.20 3.38
N VAL A 110 14.74 8.03 3.96
CA VAL A 110 15.20 9.27 3.33
C VAL A 110 15.95 8.98 2.03
N ALA A 111 16.86 8.01 2.05
CA ALA A 111 17.68 7.66 0.88
C ALA A 111 16.82 7.15 -0.28
N VAL A 112 15.75 6.39 0.00
CA VAL A 112 14.84 5.92 -1.04
C VAL A 112 14.01 7.06 -1.63
N VAL A 113 13.51 7.98 -0.80
CA VAL A 113 12.75 9.14 -1.29
C VAL A 113 13.64 10.09 -2.11
N GLU A 114 14.86 10.34 -1.68
CA GLU A 114 15.85 11.10 -2.47
C GLU A 114 16.09 10.45 -3.83
N HIS A 115 16.23 9.12 -3.86
CA HIS A 115 16.39 8.38 -5.11
C HIS A 115 15.16 8.53 -6.03
N ILE A 116 13.94 8.40 -5.48
CA ILE A 116 12.70 8.59 -6.26
C ILE A 116 12.68 10.00 -6.87
N ASN A 117 12.92 11.03 -6.06
CA ASN A 117 12.90 12.42 -6.51
C ASN A 117 13.97 12.72 -7.57
N ALA A 118 15.18 12.17 -7.41
CA ALA A 118 16.31 12.47 -8.29
C ALA A 118 16.37 11.60 -9.56
N LYS A 119 15.87 10.36 -9.51
CA LYS A 119 16.11 9.34 -10.55
C LYS A 119 14.84 8.75 -11.16
N CYS A 120 13.67 9.01 -10.59
CA CYS A 120 12.40 8.46 -11.08
C CYS A 120 11.47 9.55 -11.65
N PRO A 121 11.78 10.14 -12.81
CA PRO A 121 10.99 11.26 -13.37
C PRO A 121 9.54 10.89 -13.70
N SER A 122 9.23 9.60 -13.86
CA SER A 122 7.88 9.11 -14.16
C SER A 122 7.06 8.81 -12.90
N LEU A 123 7.65 8.95 -11.71
CA LEU A 123 7.00 8.72 -10.42
C LEU A 123 6.91 10.02 -9.65
N GLU A 124 5.83 10.23 -8.90
CA GLU A 124 5.62 11.34 -7.97
C GLU A 124 5.57 10.78 -6.55
N PHE A 125 6.54 11.09 -5.72
CA PHE A 125 6.48 10.76 -4.30
C PHE A 125 5.41 11.62 -3.63
N VAL A 126 4.46 11.00 -2.93
CA VAL A 126 3.35 11.71 -2.25
C VAL A 126 3.22 11.40 -0.77
N GLY A 127 3.86 10.35 -0.25
CA GLY A 127 3.62 9.97 1.14
C GLY A 127 4.36 8.72 1.64
N LEU A 128 4.12 8.41 2.91
CA LEU A 128 4.61 7.22 3.59
C LEU A 128 3.46 6.30 3.94
N MET A 129 3.72 4.99 3.97
CA MET A 129 2.74 3.97 4.32
C MET A 129 3.31 3.05 5.41
N THR A 130 2.49 2.69 6.39
CA THR A 130 2.75 1.53 7.25
C THR A 130 1.52 0.65 7.40
N ILE A 131 1.77 -0.66 7.50
CA ILE A 131 0.78 -1.63 7.96
C ILE A 131 0.73 -1.63 9.49
N GLY A 132 1.88 -1.45 10.15
CA GLY A 132 2.02 -1.52 11.60
C GLY A 132 1.87 -2.94 12.17
N SER A 133 2.00 -3.06 13.49
CA SER A 133 1.76 -4.25 14.31
C SER A 133 0.27 -4.57 14.32
N PHE A 134 -0.07 -5.87 14.36
CA PHE A 134 -1.46 -6.26 14.46
C PHE A 134 -1.97 -6.09 15.89
N GLY A 135 -3.11 -5.43 16.06
CA GLY A 135 -3.87 -5.46 17.32
C GLY A 135 -3.20 -4.73 18.49
N HIS A 136 -2.58 -3.57 18.26
CA HIS A 136 -2.07 -2.74 19.34
C HIS A 136 -3.20 -2.34 20.30
N ASP A 137 -2.99 -2.54 21.60
CA ASP A 137 -3.93 -2.12 22.65
C ASP A 137 -3.75 -0.63 22.95
N LEU A 138 -4.73 0.18 22.54
CA LEU A 138 -4.73 1.63 22.77
C LEU A 138 -4.81 2.01 24.26
N SER A 139 -5.19 1.08 25.15
CA SER A 139 -5.09 1.31 26.60
C SER A 139 -3.64 1.48 27.08
N GLN A 140 -2.68 0.95 26.31
CA GLN A 140 -1.24 1.08 26.57
C GLN A 140 -0.64 2.37 25.99
N GLY A 141 -1.47 3.25 25.42
CA GLY A 141 -1.06 4.50 24.79
C GLY A 141 -1.15 4.45 23.26
N PRO A 142 -0.69 5.52 22.57
CA PRO A 142 -0.81 5.64 21.14
C PRO A 142 -0.03 4.53 20.43
N ASN A 143 -0.59 4.00 19.33
CA ASN A 143 0.07 2.98 18.52
C ASN A 143 1.51 3.42 18.13
N PRO A 144 2.56 2.69 18.57
CA PRO A 144 3.95 3.07 18.36
C PRO A 144 4.34 3.08 16.88
N ASP A 145 3.70 2.25 16.05
CA ASP A 145 3.92 2.22 14.61
C ASP A 145 3.50 3.53 13.94
N PHE A 146 2.38 4.11 14.39
CA PHE A 146 1.89 5.38 13.85
C PHE A 146 2.80 6.53 14.32
N GLN A 147 3.26 6.49 15.57
CA GLN A 147 4.21 7.48 16.10
C GLN A 147 5.54 7.44 15.34
N MET A 148 6.04 6.24 15.02
CA MET A 148 7.23 6.07 14.18
C MET A 148 7.04 6.69 12.80
N LEU A 149 5.91 6.42 12.13
CA LEU A 149 5.65 6.95 10.80
C LEU A 149 5.54 8.49 10.79
N LEU A 150 4.93 9.08 11.82
CA LEU A 150 4.85 10.52 12.01
C LEU A 150 6.26 11.13 12.17
N SER A 151 7.09 10.55 13.04
CA SER A 151 8.47 11.00 13.24
C SER A 151 9.30 10.90 11.96
N LEU A 152 9.12 9.83 11.17
CA LEU A 152 9.80 9.67 9.89
C LEU A 152 9.36 10.71 8.87
N ARG A 153 8.06 11.07 8.83
CA ARG A 153 7.59 12.16 7.99
C ARG A 153 8.26 13.48 8.36
N GLU A 154 8.33 13.80 9.66
CA GLU A 154 8.97 15.03 10.13
C GLU A 154 10.46 15.08 9.76
N GLU A 155 11.19 13.99 10.00
CA GLU A 155 12.60 13.87 9.63
C GLU A 155 12.80 14.05 8.12
N LEU A 156 12.00 13.35 7.31
CA LEU A 156 12.03 13.42 5.85
C LEU A 156 11.75 14.84 5.36
N CYS A 157 10.68 15.46 5.85
CA CYS A 157 10.27 16.81 5.49
C CYS A 157 11.37 17.82 5.81
N LYS A 158 12.00 17.71 6.99
CA LYS A 158 13.11 18.56 7.40
C LYS A 158 14.34 18.38 6.52
N LYS A 159 14.74 17.13 6.24
CA LYS A 159 15.94 16.84 5.44
C LYS A 159 15.79 17.26 3.98
N LEU A 160 14.60 17.05 3.41
CA LEU A 160 14.33 17.32 1.99
C LEU A 160 13.68 18.68 1.74
N ASN A 161 13.45 19.47 2.79
CA ASN A 161 12.76 20.76 2.75
C ASN A 161 11.39 20.67 2.05
N ILE A 162 10.62 19.64 2.39
CA ILE A 162 9.26 19.40 1.90
C ILE A 162 8.26 19.84 2.98
N PRO A 163 7.23 20.63 2.66
CA PRO A 163 6.15 20.93 3.60
C PRO A 163 5.44 19.66 4.07
N ALA A 164 5.18 19.52 5.37
CA ALA A 164 4.62 18.29 5.95
C ALA A 164 3.21 17.95 5.45
N ASP A 165 2.43 18.96 5.05
CA ASP A 165 1.10 18.83 4.44
C ASP A 165 1.14 18.28 3.01
N GLN A 166 2.32 18.22 2.37
CA GLN A 166 2.54 17.58 1.08
C GLN A 166 3.00 16.12 1.19
N VAL A 167 3.19 15.61 2.42
CA VAL A 167 3.57 14.21 2.66
C VAL A 167 2.43 13.49 3.36
N GLU A 168 1.66 12.75 2.57
CA GLU A 168 0.55 11.93 3.00
C GLU A 168 1.01 10.77 3.90
N LEU A 169 0.11 10.31 4.77
CA LEU A 169 0.32 9.16 5.66
C LEU A 169 -0.78 8.13 5.42
N SER A 170 -0.40 6.97 4.90
CA SER A 170 -1.27 5.80 4.75
C SER A 170 -1.07 4.85 5.92
N MET A 171 -1.95 4.96 6.91
CA MET A 171 -1.96 4.12 8.11
C MET A 171 -3.36 4.05 8.70
N GLY A 172 -3.68 2.96 9.39
CA GLY A 172 -5.01 2.68 9.90
C GLY A 172 -5.85 1.80 8.97
N MET A 173 -6.45 0.78 9.55
CA MET A 173 -7.32 -0.22 8.94
C MET A 173 -8.62 -0.33 9.75
N SER A 174 -9.50 -1.26 9.39
CA SER A 174 -10.84 -1.42 10.01
C SER A 174 -10.87 -1.36 11.54
N MET A 175 -9.83 -1.82 12.23
CA MET A 175 -9.79 -1.94 13.69
C MET A 175 -9.20 -0.71 14.42
N ASP A 176 -8.42 0.13 13.73
CA ASP A 176 -7.63 1.20 14.36
C ASP A 176 -7.68 2.53 13.58
N PHE A 177 -8.57 2.65 12.58
CA PHE A 177 -8.67 3.84 11.74
C PHE A 177 -9.04 5.12 12.50
N GLN A 178 -9.84 5.02 13.57
CA GLN A 178 -10.22 6.19 14.36
C GLN A 178 -8.98 6.80 15.01
N HIS A 179 -8.18 5.97 15.69
CA HIS A 179 -6.89 6.38 16.25
C HIS A 179 -5.94 6.87 15.16
N ALA A 180 -5.89 6.20 14.00
CA ALA A 180 -5.05 6.64 12.89
C ALA A 180 -5.42 8.06 12.40
N ILE A 181 -6.71 8.40 12.30
CA ILE A 181 -7.18 9.75 11.97
C ILE A 181 -6.76 10.75 13.06
N GLU A 182 -6.99 10.42 14.32
CA GLU A 182 -6.67 11.29 15.46
C GLU A 182 -5.19 11.70 15.49
N VAL A 183 -4.29 10.79 15.10
CA VAL A 183 -2.84 11.05 15.05
C VAL A 183 -2.36 11.59 13.70
N GLY A 184 -3.25 11.82 12.73
CA GLY A 184 -2.94 12.53 11.49
C GLY A 184 -2.74 11.67 10.23
N SER A 185 -3.33 10.47 10.17
CA SER A 185 -3.47 9.70 8.92
C SER A 185 -4.25 10.50 7.88
N THR A 186 -3.77 10.48 6.64
CA THR A 186 -4.46 11.08 5.49
C THR A 186 -5.11 10.03 4.59
N ASN A 187 -4.70 8.77 4.72
CA ASN A 187 -5.27 7.63 4.01
C ASN A 187 -5.50 6.46 4.99
N ILE A 188 -6.77 6.13 5.24
CA ILE A 188 -7.17 4.92 5.98
C ILE A 188 -7.66 3.83 5.01
N ARG A 189 -7.39 2.56 5.34
CA ARG A 189 -7.65 1.41 4.46
C ARG A 189 -8.73 0.51 5.06
N ILE A 190 -9.99 0.81 4.75
CA ILE A 190 -11.15 0.11 5.34
C ILE A 190 -11.70 -0.94 4.40
N GLY A 191 -11.68 -2.20 4.86
CA GLY A 191 -12.21 -3.36 4.13
C GLY A 191 -13.45 -3.93 4.80
N SER A 192 -13.22 -4.76 5.82
CA SER A 192 -14.28 -5.53 6.50
C SER A 192 -15.42 -4.68 7.07
N THR A 193 -15.14 -3.48 7.57
CA THR A 193 -16.18 -2.58 8.09
C THR A 193 -17.17 -2.12 7.00
N ILE A 194 -16.72 -2.04 5.73
CA ILE A 194 -17.56 -1.59 4.60
C ILE A 194 -18.16 -2.79 3.85
N PHE A 195 -17.35 -3.82 3.58
CA PHE A 195 -17.71 -4.91 2.68
C PHE A 195 -18.03 -6.24 3.38
N GLY A 196 -17.92 -6.29 4.71
CA GLY A 196 -18.04 -7.52 5.48
C GLY A 196 -16.78 -8.39 5.41
N GLU A 197 -16.86 -9.55 6.07
CA GLU A 197 -15.76 -10.50 6.11
C GLU A 197 -15.42 -11.06 4.73
N ARG A 198 -14.12 -11.30 4.51
CA ARG A 198 -13.64 -11.87 3.24
C ARG A 198 -13.95 -13.36 3.19
N ASP A 199 -14.62 -13.79 2.12
CA ASP A 199 -14.79 -15.21 1.82
C ASP A 199 -13.49 -15.79 1.24
N TYR A 200 -12.72 -16.48 2.08
CA TYR A 200 -11.47 -17.13 1.68
C TYR A 200 -11.65 -18.46 0.94
N SER A 201 -12.89 -18.96 0.78
CA SER A 201 -13.15 -20.19 0.04
C SER A 201 -12.94 -20.04 -1.48
N LYS A 202 -12.98 -18.80 -1.99
CA LYS A 202 -12.78 -18.45 -3.40
C LYS A 202 -11.41 -17.82 -3.66
N LYS A 203 -10.33 -18.47 -3.23
CA LYS A 203 -8.97 -17.99 -3.56
C LYS A 203 -8.82 -17.92 -5.10
N PRO A 204 -8.46 -16.77 -5.69
CA PRO A 204 -7.88 -16.77 -7.02
C PRO A 204 -6.63 -17.64 -6.98
N ALA A 205 -6.31 -18.31 -8.09
CA ALA A 205 -5.09 -19.08 -8.20
C ALA A 205 -3.91 -18.18 -7.80
N LEU A 206 -3.28 -18.50 -6.66
CA LEU A 206 -2.04 -17.88 -6.23
C LEU A 206 -1.08 -17.89 -7.43
N ASP A 207 -0.44 -16.75 -7.69
CA ASP A 207 0.74 -16.71 -8.55
C ASP A 207 1.68 -17.80 -8.02
N LYS A 208 1.80 -18.91 -8.76
CA LYS A 208 2.47 -20.14 -8.29
C LYS A 208 3.98 -19.90 -8.18
N SER A 209 4.42 -19.25 -7.12
CA SER A 209 5.81 -19.30 -6.65
C SER A 209 5.88 -18.93 -5.16
N ALA A 210 5.19 -19.71 -4.33
CA ALA A 210 5.38 -19.73 -2.87
C ALA A 210 4.89 -21.07 -2.30
N ALA A 211 5.53 -22.16 -2.72
CA ALA A 211 5.70 -23.37 -1.92
C ALA A 211 7.22 -23.42 -1.69
N ASP A 212 7.80 -23.40 -0.49
CA ASP A 212 7.33 -23.82 0.81
C ASP A 212 7.85 -22.88 1.88
N LEU A 213 7.02 -22.50 2.84
CA LEU A 213 7.47 -22.25 4.21
C LEU A 213 6.28 -22.38 5.16
N LYS A 214 6.44 -23.36 6.06
CA LYS A 214 5.71 -23.60 7.32
C LYS A 214 4.47 -24.51 7.24
N ALA A 215 4.72 -25.80 7.43
CA ALA A 215 3.80 -26.64 8.20
C ALA A 215 3.83 -26.21 9.68
N PRO A 216 2.73 -26.38 10.44
CA PRO A 216 2.67 -26.00 11.85
C PRO A 216 3.50 -26.95 12.70
N VAL A 217 4.25 -26.39 13.65
CA VAL A 217 4.82 -27.13 14.78
C VAL A 217 3.65 -27.52 15.69
N GLU A 218 3.34 -28.80 15.73
CA GLU A 218 2.39 -29.37 16.68
C GLU A 218 3.10 -29.55 18.02
N VAL A 219 2.61 -28.89 19.07
CA VAL A 219 3.14 -28.96 20.43
C VAL A 219 2.36 -30.01 21.22
N ALA A 220 3.13 -30.97 21.73
CA ALA A 220 2.94 -31.80 22.93
C ALA A 220 1.86 -32.89 22.94
N GLN A 221 2.29 -34.11 23.27
CA GLN A 221 1.83 -34.76 24.51
C GLN A 221 2.85 -35.79 25.03
N THR A 222 3.04 -35.71 26.34
CA THR A 222 3.76 -36.57 27.27
C THR A 222 3.28 -38.02 27.28
N HIS A 223 4.20 -38.97 27.44
CA HIS A 223 4.15 -40.05 28.44
C HIS A 223 5.56 -40.58 28.72
#